data_AF-A0A8G2CKX8-F1
#
_entry.id   AF-A0A8G2CKX8-F1
#
_cell.length_a   1.000
_cell.length_b   1.000
_cell.length_c   1.000
_cell.angle_alpha   90.00
_cell.angle_beta   90.00
_cell.angle_gamma   90.00
#
_symmetry.space_group_name_H-M   'P 1'
#
loop_
_entity.id
_entity.type
_entity.pdbx_description
1 polymer ?
#
loop_
_entity_poly.entity_id
_entity_poly.type
_entity_poly.pdbx_seq_one_letter_code
_entity_poly.pdbx_strand_id
1 'polypeptide(L)' 'MIDRGPFAMLFIRCKFGISHHPAESIMAGDAALAVAVLTDFLTRFDPRVSNQGPSQ' A
#
# COMPACT_ATOMS: atom_id res chain seq x y z
N MET A 1 -22.92 -3.11 -8.64
CA MET A 1 -21.97 -4.22 -8.90
C MET A 1 -20.68 -3.57 -9.39
N ILE A 2 -19.67 -3.48 -8.53
CA ILE A 2 -18.35 -3.00 -8.92
C ILE A 2 -17.58 -4.25 -9.34
N ASP A 3 -17.44 -4.45 -10.64
CA ASP A 3 -16.74 -5.62 -11.18
C ASP A 3 -15.26 -5.26 -11.37
N ARG A 4 -14.48 -5.54 -10.32
CA ARG A 4 -13.01 -5.76 -10.30
C ARG A 4 -12.12 -4.74 -11.05
N GLY A 5 -11.99 -3.54 -10.50
CA GLY A 5 -10.81 -2.69 -10.76
C GLY A 5 -9.56 -3.21 -10.03
N PRO A 6 -8.33 -2.81 -10.45
CA PRO A 6 -7.10 -3.21 -9.76
C PRO A 6 -7.08 -2.65 -8.33
N PHE A 7 -6.70 -3.48 -7.36
CA PHE A 7 -6.55 -3.09 -5.95
C PHE A 7 -5.17 -3.50 -5.42
N ALA A 8 -4.63 -2.70 -4.51
CA ALA A 8 -3.37 -2.94 -3.83
C ALA A 8 -3.45 -2.44 -2.38
N MET A 9 -2.60 -2.99 -1.51
CA MET A 9 -2.48 -2.58 -0.11
C MET A 9 -1.02 -2.31 0.23
N LEU A 10 -0.78 -1.29 1.04
CA LEU A 10 0.52 -0.96 1.60
C LEU A 10 0.47 -1.19 3.11
N PHE A 11 1.30 -2.11 3.61
CA PHE A 11 1.40 -2.39 5.04
C PHE A 11 2.64 -1.74 5.63
N ILE A 12 2.52 -1.27 6.87
CA ILE A 12 3.63 -0.85 7.70
C ILE A 12 3.64 -1.61 9.01
N ARG A 13 4.78 -1.59 9.68
CA ARG A 13 4.97 -2.30 10.95
C ARG A 13 4.27 -1.56 12.09
N CYS A 14 3.33 -2.23 12.75
CA CYS A 14 2.84 -1.85 14.07
C CYS A 14 3.77 -2.40 15.17
N LYS A 15 3.94 -1.64 16.24
CA LYS A 15 4.73 -2.04 17.42
C LYS A 15 4.19 -3.36 17.97
N PHE A 16 5.06 -4.40 18.01
CA PHE A 16 4.71 -5.76 18.42
C PHE A 16 3.53 -6.41 17.65
N GLY A 17 3.15 -5.88 16.48
CA GLY A 17 1.99 -6.39 15.74
C GLY A 17 0.64 -6.16 16.43
N ILE A 18 0.58 -5.24 17.41
CA ILE A 18 -0.66 -4.90 18.10
C ILE A 18 -1.61 -4.19 17.14
N SER A 19 -2.87 -4.60 17.15
CA SER A 19 -3.97 -3.96 16.41
C SER A 19 -5.26 -3.99 17.24
N HIS A 20 -6.18 -3.04 17.02
CA HIS A 20 -7.46 -2.90 17.74
C HIS A 20 -7.31 -2.77 19.27
N HIS A 21 -6.24 -2.11 19.70
CA HIS A 21 -5.93 -1.91 21.13
C HIS A 21 -5.34 -0.52 21.35
N PRO A 22 -5.59 0.18 22.49
CA PRO A 22 -5.06 1.52 22.73
C PRO A 22 -3.54 1.69 22.66
N ALA A 23 -2.79 0.59 22.78
CA ALA A 23 -1.33 0.57 22.65
C ALA A 23 -0.83 0.42 21.19
N GLU A 24 -1.75 0.26 20.22
CA GLU A 24 -1.42 0.24 18.79
C GLU A 24 -0.68 1.53 18.41
N SER A 25 0.49 1.37 17.82
CA SER A 25 1.37 2.48 17.48
C SER A 25 2.36 2.10 16.39
N ILE A 26 2.80 3.09 15.63
CA ILE A 26 3.82 3.00 14.58
C ILE A 26 4.95 3.99 14.86
N MET A 27 6.11 3.81 14.23
CA MET A 27 7.21 4.77 14.30
C MET A 27 6.99 5.91 13.29
N ALA A 28 7.38 7.14 13.65
CA ALA A 28 7.28 8.29 12.75
C ALA A 28 8.03 8.07 11.42
N GLY A 29 9.17 7.38 11.45
CA GLY A 29 9.92 7.01 10.25
C GLY A 29 9.16 6.04 9.34
N ASP A 30 8.49 5.05 9.91
CA ASP A 30 7.66 4.09 9.16
C ASP A 30 6.46 4.82 8.52
N ALA A 31 5.88 5.81 9.20
CA ALA A 31 4.81 6.66 8.65
C ALA A 31 5.31 7.53 7.48
N ALA A 32 6.47 8.20 7.63
CA ALA A 32 7.05 9.01 6.57
C ALA A 32 7.39 8.19 5.32
N LEU A 33 7.93 6.98 5.51
CA LEU A 33 8.21 6.06 4.41
C LEU A 33 6.94 5.59 3.71
N ALA A 34 5.88 5.28 4.47
CA ALA A 34 4.58 4.89 3.91
C ALA A 34 4.03 5.96 2.97
N VAL A 35 4.07 7.23 3.42
CA VAL A 35 3.61 8.37 2.62
C VAL A 35 4.44 8.49 1.35
N ALA A 36 5.78 8.44 1.45
CA ALA A 36 6.66 8.53 0.30
C ALA A 36 6.38 7.43 -0.74
N VAL A 37 6.26 6.18 -0.29
CA VAL A 37 5.96 5.03 -1.16
C VAL A 37 4.57 5.16 -1.79
N LEU A 38 3.55 5.53 -1.02
CA LEU A 38 2.20 5.69 -1.54
C LEU A 38 2.13 6.82 -2.57
N THR A 39 2.81 7.95 -2.32
CA THR A 39 2.90 9.06 -3.28
C THR A 39 3.62 8.65 -4.55
N ASP A 40 4.76 7.97 -4.45
CA ASP A 40 5.51 7.49 -5.62
C ASP A 40 4.66 6.49 -6.43
N PHE A 41 3.98 5.56 -5.76
CA PHE A 41 3.07 4.63 -6.40
C PHE A 41 1.95 5.35 -7.16
N LEU A 42 1.20 6.24 -6.49
CA LEU A 42 0.06 6.94 -7.11
C LEU A 42 0.47 7.85 -8.26
N THR A 43 1.67 8.45 -8.20
CA THR A 43 2.15 9.36 -9.26
C THR A 43 2.69 8.61 -10.48
N ARG A 44 3.13 7.36 -10.31
CA ARG A 44 3.68 6.53 -11.39
C ARG A 44 2.72 5.42 -11.85
N PHE A 45 1.58 5.26 -11.19
CA PHE A 45 0.64 4.19 -11.51
C PHE A 45 0.01 4.41 -12.89
N ASP A 46 0.39 3.57 -13.86
CA ASP A 46 -0.31 3.46 -15.15
C ASP A 46 -1.04 2.11 -15.22
N PRO A 47 -2.39 2.09 -15.10
CA PRO A 47 -3.18 0.86 -15.12
C PRO A 47 -3.12 0.12 -16.47
N ARG A 48 -2.63 0.76 -17.54
CA ARG A 48 -2.48 0.14 -18.87
C ARG A 48 -1.18 -0.66 -19.00
N VAL A 49 -0.18 -0.34 -18.17
CA VAL A 49 1.11 -1.06 -18.12
C VAL A 49 1.01 -2.28 -17.19
N SER A 50 0.17 -2.24 -16.17
CA SER A 50 -0.01 -3.32 -15.20
C SER A 50 -0.77 -4.56 -15.72
N ASN A 51 -1.39 -4.50 -16.91
CA ASN A 51 -2.20 -5.59 -17.47
C ASN A 51 -1.46 -6.47 -18.51
N GLN A 52 -0.14 -6.35 -18.62
CA GLN A 52 0.67 -7.23 -19.47
C GLN A 52 1.07 -8.46 -18.65
N GLY A 53 0.21 -9.49 -18.66
CA GLY A 53 0.67 -10.84 -18.37
C GLY A 53 1.76 -11.25 -19.37
N PRO A 54 2.61 -12.25 -19.06
CA PRO A 54 3.63 -12.69 -20.00
C PRO A 54 2.96 -13.01 -21.34
N SER A 55 3.46 -12.37 -22.41
CA SER A 55 3.09 -12.66 -23.79
C SER A 55 3.21 -14.18 -24.01
N GLN A 56 2.09 -14.84 -24.25
CA GLN A 56 2.10 -16.15 -24.90
C GLN A 56 2.45 -16.00 -26.37
#